data_AF-A0A2P7AZG4-F1
#
_entry.id   AF-A0A2P7AZG4-F1
#
_cell.length_a   1.000
_cell.length_b   1.000
_cell.length_c   1.000
_cell.angle_alpha   90.00
_cell.angle_beta   90.00
_cell.angle_gamma   90.00
#
_symmetry.space_group_name_H-M   'P 1'
#
loop_
_entity.id
_entity.type
_entity.pdbx_description
1 polymer ?
#
loop_
_entity_poly.entity_id
_entity_poly.type
_entity_poly.pdbx_seq_one_letter_code
_entity_poly.pdbx_strand_id
1 'polypeptide(L)'
;MTELMSRLTVYLLYVMSSVPFVVWAARSACAGTVASEAEKPWPGVSRSIFCVVLPLLLIFLYAWNASIGERAPLQFLLLPPAIGSMAGYGIGFVIGKRTKH
;
A
#
# COMPACT_ATOMS: atom_id res chain seq x y z
N MET A 1 17.09 -23.93 14.53
CA MET A 1 17.69 -22.75 13.86
C MET A 1 17.16 -22.52 12.45
N THR A 2 16.97 -23.56 11.64
CA THR A 2 16.46 -23.48 10.25
C THR A 2 15.05 -22.90 10.14
N GLU A 3 14.13 -23.20 11.07
CA GLU A 3 12.75 -22.71 11.01
C GLU A 3 12.62 -21.20 11.24
N LEU A 4 13.38 -20.67 12.22
CA LEU A 4 13.39 -19.24 12.53
C LEU A 4 14.02 -18.44 11.39
N MET A 5 15.10 -18.93 10.80
CA MET A 5 15.73 -18.34 9.62
C MET A 5 14.79 -18.37 8.40
N SER A 6 14.07 -19.46 8.19
CA SER A 6 13.07 -19.57 7.12
C SER A 6 11.95 -18.54 7.28
N ARG A 7 11.33 -18.45 8.47
CA ARG A 7 10.28 -17.45 8.75
C ARG A 7 10.80 -16.03 8.56
N LEU A 8 12.00 -15.73 9.03
CA LEU A 8 12.61 -14.39 8.91
C LEU A 8 12.90 -14.03 7.45
N THR A 9 13.32 -15.00 6.64
CA THR A 9 13.53 -14.82 5.19
C THR A 9 12.22 -14.54 4.47
N VAL A 10 11.13 -15.25 4.82
CA VAL A 10 9.79 -14.99 4.28
C VAL A 10 9.32 -13.58 4.64
N TYR A 11 9.48 -13.14 5.90
CA TYR A 11 9.13 -11.77 6.29
C TYR A 11 9.98 -10.71 5.58
N LEU A 12 11.28 -10.95 5.39
CA LEU A 12 12.15 -10.04 4.63
C LEU A 12 11.71 -9.93 3.17
N LEU A 13 11.46 -11.05 2.50
CA LEU A 13 10.94 -11.07 1.14
C LEU A 13 9.58 -10.37 1.04
N TYR A 14 8.73 -10.56 2.05
CA TYR A 14 7.42 -9.92 2.16
C TYR A 14 7.54 -8.39 2.27
N VAL A 15 8.49 -7.90 3.09
CA VAL A 15 8.78 -6.46 3.21
C VAL A 15 9.42 -5.94 1.93
N MET A 16 10.39 -6.64 1.34
CA MET A 16 11.02 -6.22 0.08
C MET A 16 10.01 -6.10 -1.07
N SER A 17 9.02 -7.01 -1.11
CA SER A 17 7.92 -6.96 -2.07
C SER A 17 7.04 -5.73 -1.90
N SER A 18 6.87 -5.20 -0.68
CA SER A 18 6.01 -4.03 -0.43
C SER A 18 6.70 -2.69 -0.75
N VAL A 19 8.03 -2.60 -0.63
CA VAL A 19 8.82 -1.37 -0.90
C VAL A 19 8.52 -0.70 -2.25
N PRO A 20 8.50 -1.40 -3.41
CA PRO A 20 8.20 -0.75 -4.69
C PRO A 20 6.79 -0.12 -4.72
N PHE A 21 5.81 -0.75 -4.07
CA PHE A 21 4.45 -0.22 -3.96
C PHE A 21 4.38 1.00 -3.04
N VAL A 22 5.12 1.00 -1.93
CA VAL A 22 5.27 2.17 -1.05
C VAL A 22 5.85 3.35 -1.83
N VAL A 23 6.96 3.15 -2.52
CA VAL A 23 7.65 4.21 -3.25
C VAL A 23 6.79 4.74 -4.39
N TRP A 24 6.14 3.85 -5.15
CA TRP A 24 5.27 4.23 -6.25
C TRP A 24 4.04 5.01 -5.76
N ALA A 25 3.34 4.53 -4.74
CA ALA A 25 2.17 5.20 -4.17
C ALA A 25 2.53 6.54 -3.52
N ALA A 26 3.69 6.63 -2.86
CA ALA A 26 4.18 7.89 -2.29
C ALA A 26 4.50 8.93 -3.36
N ARG A 27 5.23 8.54 -4.41
CA ARG A 27 5.53 9.46 -5.52
C ARG A 27 4.27 9.90 -6.24
N SER A 28 3.34 8.98 -6.48
CA SER A 28 2.10 9.29 -7.19
C SER A 28 1.20 10.23 -6.38
N ALA A 29 1.02 9.99 -5.08
CA ALA A 29 0.25 10.85 -4.19
C ALA A 29 0.90 12.24 -4.04
N CYS A 30 2.22 12.29 -3.86
CA CYS A 30 2.97 13.54 -3.75
C CYS A 30 2.82 14.40 -5.02
N ALA A 31 3.03 13.82 -6.20
CA ALA A 31 2.84 14.51 -7.47
C ALA A 31 1.41 15.05 -7.63
N GLY A 32 0.40 14.26 -7.23
CA GLY A 32 -1.00 14.72 -7.24
C GLY A 32 -1.25 15.90 -6.32
N THR A 33 -0.75 15.85 -5.08
CA THR A 33 -0.91 16.95 -4.11
C THR A 33 -0.18 18.23 -4.52
N VAL A 34 1.00 18.11 -5.11
CA VAL A 34 1.77 19.27 -5.60
C VAL A 34 1.11 19.89 -6.83
N ALA A 35 0.57 19.08 -7.75
CA ALA A 35 -0.14 19.58 -8.92
C ALA A 35 -1.52 20.20 -8.62
N SER A 36 -2.14 19.88 -7.47
CA SER A 36 -3.50 20.32 -7.13
C SER A 36 -3.56 21.77 -6.65
N GLU A 37 -3.91 22.75 -7.48
CA GLU A 37 -4.05 24.17 -7.10
C GLU A 37 -5.25 24.49 -6.18
N ALA A 38 -5.95 23.47 -5.67
CA ALA A 38 -7.08 23.64 -4.77
C ALA A 38 -6.62 24.17 -3.40
N GLU A 39 -7.48 24.99 -2.77
CA GLU A 39 -7.29 25.52 -1.41
C GLU A 39 -7.03 24.40 -0.38
N LYS A 40 -7.53 23.19 -0.66
CA LYS A 40 -7.20 21.96 0.08
C LYS A 40 -6.47 20.98 -0.85
N PRO A 41 -5.13 20.86 -0.76
CA PRO A 41 -4.36 20.02 -1.68
C PRO A 41 -4.79 18.55 -1.59
N TRP A 42 -5.14 17.97 -2.74
CA TRP A 42 -5.66 16.61 -2.84
C TRP A 42 -4.90 15.81 -3.92
N PRO A 43 -4.54 14.54 -3.64
CA PRO A 43 -3.80 13.70 -4.59
C PRO A 43 -4.64 13.23 -5.78
N GLY A 44 -5.96 13.44 -5.74
CA GLY A 44 -6.93 13.10 -6.79
C GLY A 44 -7.73 11.81 -6.48
N VAL A 45 -8.98 11.79 -6.92
CA VAL A 45 -9.96 10.69 -6.66
C VAL A 45 -9.45 9.35 -7.18
N SER A 46 -8.87 9.32 -8.38
CA SER A 46 -8.29 8.11 -8.99
C SER A 46 -7.17 7.51 -8.14
N ARG A 47 -6.27 8.35 -7.60
CA ARG A 47 -5.17 7.89 -6.74
C ARG A 47 -5.64 7.32 -5.41
N SER A 48 -6.64 7.93 -4.78
CA SER A 48 -7.29 7.35 -3.60
C SER A 48 -7.96 6.01 -3.90
N ILE A 49 -8.58 5.84 -5.07
CA ILE A 49 -9.20 4.57 -5.45
C ILE A 49 -8.14 3.48 -5.60
N PHE A 50 -7.08 3.71 -6.37
CA PHE A 50 -6.05 2.70 -6.62
C PHE A 50 -5.14 2.42 -5.42
N CYS A 51 -4.83 3.42 -4.58
CA CYS A 51 -3.88 3.26 -3.48
C CYS A 51 -4.54 2.99 -2.12
N VAL A 52 -5.86 3.16 -2.00
CA VAL A 52 -6.59 2.96 -0.72
C VAL A 52 -7.80 2.05 -0.90
N VAL A 53 -8.73 2.38 -1.80
CA VAL A 53 -10.00 1.61 -1.93
C VAL A 53 -9.75 0.21 -2.46
N LEU A 54 -8.99 0.07 -3.54
CA LEU A 54 -8.62 -1.21 -4.15
C LEU A 54 -7.83 -2.11 -3.16
N PRO A 55 -6.76 -1.64 -2.50
CA PRO A 55 -6.06 -2.46 -1.52
C PRO A 55 -6.90 -2.79 -0.29
N LEU A 56 -7.79 -1.91 0.15
CA LEU A 56 -8.74 -2.21 1.23
C LEU A 56 -9.71 -3.34 0.85
N LEU A 57 -10.21 -3.33 -0.39
CA LEU A 57 -11.04 -4.40 -0.95
C LEU A 57 -10.28 -5.73 -1.01
N LEU A 58 -9.00 -5.72 -1.39
CA LEU A 58 -8.16 -6.93 -1.40
C LEU A 58 -7.93 -7.49 0.00
N ILE A 59 -7.70 -6.63 0.99
CA ILE A 59 -7.57 -7.04 2.40
C ILE A 59 -8.89 -7.63 2.91
N PHE A 60 -10.02 -6.99 2.57
CA PHE A 60 -11.34 -7.50 2.94
C PHE A 60 -11.62 -8.86 2.32
N LEU A 61 -11.32 -9.03 1.03
CA LEU A 61 -11.46 -10.30 0.32
C LEU A 61 -10.57 -11.39 0.93
N TYR A 62 -9.33 -11.05 1.30
CA TYR A 62 -8.43 -11.97 2.00
C TYR A 62 -9.01 -12.40 3.35
N ALA A 63 -9.48 -11.44 4.17
CA ALA A 63 -10.06 -11.73 5.48
C ALA A 63 -11.33 -12.60 5.35
N TRP A 64 -12.15 -12.32 4.34
CA TRP A 64 -13.33 -13.11 4.03
C TRP A 64 -12.97 -14.55 3.63
N ASN A 65 -12.00 -14.74 2.74
CA ASN A 65 -11.56 -16.08 2.31
C ASN A 65 -10.88 -16.85 3.45
N ALA A 66 -10.11 -16.17 4.30
CA ALA A 66 -9.55 -16.76 5.51
C ALA A 66 -10.64 -17.23 6.49
N SER A 67 -11.77 -16.50 6.57
CA SER A 67 -12.90 -16.85 7.43
C SER A 67 -13.65 -18.10 6.97
N ILE A 68 -13.72 -18.35 5.66
CA ILE A 68 -14.38 -19.55 5.08
C ILE A 68 -13.42 -20.75 4.97
N GLY A 69 -12.17 -20.61 5.44
CA GLY A 69 -11.17 -21.69 5.41
C GLY A 69 -10.44 -21.85 4.08
N GLU A 70 -10.78 -21.06 3.05
CA GLU A 70 -10.07 -21.04 1.78
C GLU A 70 -8.82 -20.16 1.87
N ARG A 71 -7.70 -20.76 2.28
CA ARG A 71 -6.40 -20.09 2.21
C ARG A 71 -5.85 -20.20 0.79
N ALA A 72 -6.20 -19.25 -0.08
CA ALA A 72 -5.55 -19.13 -1.37
C ALA A 72 -4.12 -18.56 -1.18
N PRO A 73 -3.05 -19.33 -1.44
CA PRO A 73 -1.67 -18.90 -1.19
C PRO A 73 -1.29 -17.64 -1.97
N LEU A 74 -1.93 -17.40 -3.12
CA LEU A 74 -1.76 -16.15 -3.89
C LEU A 74 -2.26 -14.91 -3.15
N GLN A 75 -3.32 -15.01 -2.33
CA GLN A 75 -3.91 -13.85 -1.66
C GLN A 75 -3.02 -13.33 -0.53
N PHE A 76 -2.24 -14.21 0.09
CA PHE A 76 -1.20 -13.81 1.05
C PHE A 76 -0.11 -12.94 0.40
N LEU A 77 0.25 -13.21 -0.87
CA LEU A 77 1.20 -12.41 -1.62
C LEU A 77 0.66 -11.03 -2.06
N LEU A 78 -0.65 -10.79 -2.00
CA LEU A 78 -1.27 -9.52 -2.38
C LEU A 78 -1.34 -8.50 -1.23
N LEU A 79 -1.27 -8.96 0.01
CA LEU A 79 -1.23 -8.11 1.21
C LEU A 79 -0.03 -7.15 1.26
N PRO A 80 1.23 -7.56 0.96
CA PRO A 80 2.36 -6.64 1.01
C PRO A 80 2.22 -5.47 0.02
N PRO A 81 1.84 -5.68 -1.26
CA PRO A 81 1.48 -4.59 -2.17
C PRO A 81 0.35 -3.70 -1.67
N ALA A 82 -0.69 -4.28 -1.06
CA ALA A 82 -1.83 -3.54 -0.56
C ALA A 82 -1.47 -2.60 0.61
N ILE A 83 -0.78 -3.15 1.61
CA ILE A 83 -0.28 -2.39 2.77
C ILE A 83 0.75 -1.35 2.31
N GLY A 84 1.65 -1.74 1.40
CA GLY A 84 2.65 -0.84 0.84
C GLY A 84 2.04 0.36 0.13
N SER A 85 1.01 0.13 -0.68
CA SER A 85 0.30 1.19 -1.41
C SER A 85 -0.41 2.17 -0.48
N MET A 86 -1.06 1.66 0.57
CA MET A 86 -1.74 2.50 1.58
C MET A 86 -0.73 3.36 2.37
N ALA A 87 0.35 2.73 2.84
CA ALA A 87 1.41 3.44 3.58
C ALA A 87 2.10 4.49 2.70
N GLY A 88 2.44 4.12 1.46
CA GLY A 88 3.03 5.02 0.47
C GLY A 88 2.13 6.22 0.18
N TYR A 89 0.83 6.00 -0.05
CA TYR A 89 -0.14 7.08 -0.28
C TYR A 89 -0.16 8.11 0.87
N GLY A 90 -0.19 7.63 2.13
CA GLY A 90 -0.15 8.50 3.31
C GLY A 90 1.14 9.33 3.38
N ILE A 91 2.29 8.70 3.15
CA ILE A 91 3.60 9.38 3.14
C ILE A 91 3.64 10.45 2.03
N GLY A 92 3.24 10.09 0.82
CA GLY A 92 3.22 11.00 -0.33
C GLY A 92 2.32 12.21 -0.12
N PHE A 93 1.14 12.00 0.49
CA PHE A 93 0.21 13.08 0.82
C PHE A 93 0.80 14.07 1.84
N VAL A 94 1.44 13.56 2.90
CA VAL A 94 2.07 14.42 3.93
C VAL A 94 3.24 15.20 3.36
N ILE A 95 4.10 14.55 2.56
CA ILE A 95 5.24 15.20 1.91
C ILE A 95 4.75 16.31 0.97
N GLY A 96 3.83 16.02 0.06
CA GLY A 96 3.37 17.01 -0.90
C GLY A 96 2.63 18.19 -0.27
N LYS A 97 1.97 17.99 0.89
CA LYS A 97 1.45 19.10 1.71
C LYS A 97 2.55 20.00 2.26
N ARG A 98 3.66 19.43 2.76
CA ARG A 98 4.79 20.22 3.27
C ARG A 98 5.52 20.98 2.16
N THR A 99 5.57 20.44 0.94
CA THR A 99 6.24 21.11 -0.19
C THR A 99 5.50 22.36 -0.67
N LYS A 100 4.18 22.46 -0.41
CA LYS A 100 3.36 23.61 -0.79
C LYS A 100 3.32 24.75 0.22
N HIS A 101 3.74 24.48 1.45
CA HIS A 101 3.76 25.43 2.56
C HIS A 101 5.18 25.96 2.77
#